data_AF-A0A7S2IG63-F1
#
_entry.id   AF-A0A7S2IG63-F1
#
_cell.length_a   1.000
_cell.length_b   1.000
_cell.length_c   1.000
_cell.angle_alpha   90.00
_cell.angle_beta   90.00
_cell.angle_gamma   90.00
#
_symmetry.space_group_name_H-M   'P 1'
#
loop_
_entity.id
_entity.type
_entity.pdbx_description
1 polymer ?
#
loop_
_entity_poly.entity_id
_entity_poly.type
_entity_poly.pdbx_seq_one_letter_code
_entity_poly.pdbx_strand_id
1 'polypeptide(L)'
;RKKGIAISPAKYVMDISTAAYSSGALVCIYADGTVLVSSGGSEVGQGLSTKVALCVAEALGAPFEKVQVGPRETSKVPDNTCTGGSGTSECSAQAAILACKKLLPLLEKYRTGGKKR
;
A
#
# COMPACT_ATOMS: atom_id res chain seq x y z
N ARG A 1 7.49 -38.47 -38.46
CA ARG A 1 7.08 -37.80 -37.19
C ARG A 1 7.82 -36.47 -37.08
N LYS A 2 7.14 -35.35 -36.84
CA LYS A 2 7.76 -34.02 -36.66
C LYS A 2 7.79 -33.67 -35.17
N LYS A 3 8.87 -33.06 -34.70
CA LYS A 3 9.02 -32.46 -33.36
C LYS A 3 9.38 -30.99 -33.54
N GLY A 4 8.98 -30.13 -32.60
CA GLY A 4 9.31 -28.71 -32.60
C GLY A 4 9.51 -28.20 -31.17
N ILE A 5 10.41 -27.23 -31.02
CA ILE A 5 10.66 -26.48 -29.79
C ILE A 5 10.73 -24.99 -30.17
N ALA A 6 10.18 -24.12 -29.33
CA ALA A 6 10.25 -22.68 -29.50
C ALA A 6 10.58 -22.00 -28.18
N ILE A 7 11.30 -20.89 -28.26
CA ILE A 7 11.60 -19.99 -27.16
C ILE A 7 11.43 -18.55 -27.66
N SER A 8 10.85 -17.67 -26.86
CA SER A 8 10.69 -16.26 -27.21
C SER A 8 11.01 -15.40 -25.98
N PRO A 9 11.96 -14.45 -26.09
CA PRO A 9 12.20 -13.51 -25.02
C PRO A 9 11.08 -12.47 -24.95
N ALA A 10 10.86 -11.88 -23.77
CA ALA A 10 9.93 -10.77 -23.57
C ALA A 10 10.61 -9.66 -22.75
N LYS A 11 10.36 -8.40 -23.12
CA LYS A 11 10.68 -7.20 -22.34
C LYS A 11 9.40 -6.40 -22.16
N TYR A 12 8.97 -6.22 -20.92
CA TYR A 12 7.81 -5.40 -20.57
C TYR A 12 8.27 -4.22 -19.72
N VAL A 13 8.11 -3.01 -20.24
CA VAL A 13 8.51 -1.79 -19.55
C VAL A 13 7.29 -1.22 -18.83
N MET A 14 7.45 -0.90 -17.55
CA MET A 14 6.43 -0.20 -16.77
C MET A 14 6.86 1.26 -16.59
N ASP A 15 5.98 2.18 -16.99
CA ASP A 15 6.15 3.61 -16.71
C ASP A 15 4.99 4.08 -15.83
N ILE A 16 5.32 4.35 -14.57
CA ILE A 16 4.40 4.80 -13.52
C ILE A 16 4.65 6.31 -13.22
N SER A 17 5.47 6.99 -14.02
CA SER A 17 5.87 8.39 -13.79
C SER A 17 4.90 9.42 -14.36
N THR A 18 3.97 9.00 -15.22
CA THR A 18 2.96 9.89 -15.80
C THR A 18 1.89 10.24 -14.77
N ALA A 19 1.36 11.48 -14.84
CA ALA A 19 0.25 11.96 -14.01
C ALA A 19 -1.03 11.08 -14.09
N ALA A 20 -1.05 10.09 -14.99
CA ALA A 20 -2.11 9.12 -15.14
C ALA A 20 -2.15 8.05 -14.03
N TYR A 21 -1.15 7.91 -13.15
CA TYR A 21 -1.16 6.92 -12.07
C TYR A 21 -1.11 7.58 -10.68
N SER A 22 -2.23 8.21 -10.30
CA SER A 22 -2.43 8.77 -8.96
C SER A 22 -3.15 7.80 -8.04
N SER A 23 -2.67 7.65 -6.80
CA SER A 23 -3.33 6.92 -5.73
C SER A 23 -3.20 7.64 -4.40
N GLY A 24 -4.26 7.58 -3.60
CA GLY A 24 -4.26 8.03 -2.20
C GLY A 24 -4.25 6.86 -1.22
N ALA A 25 -3.99 7.18 0.05
CA ALA A 25 -4.20 6.29 1.18
C ALA A 25 -4.54 7.07 2.44
N LEU A 26 -5.41 6.50 3.26
CA LEU A 26 -5.78 6.94 4.60
C LEU A 26 -5.32 5.87 5.59
N VAL A 27 -4.52 6.27 6.59
CA VAL A 27 -4.04 5.39 7.66
C VAL A 27 -4.54 5.93 8.99
N CYS A 28 -5.27 5.10 9.71
CA CYS A 28 -5.78 5.39 11.05
C CYS A 28 -5.13 4.45 12.06
N ILE A 29 -4.53 5.00 13.11
CA ILE A 29 -3.97 4.23 14.23
C ILE A 29 -4.90 4.45 15.42
N TYR A 30 -5.45 3.36 15.95
CA TYR A 30 -6.35 3.40 17.10
C TYR A 30 -5.58 3.29 18.42
N ALA A 31 -6.24 3.64 19.52
CA ALA A 31 -5.62 3.65 20.85
C ALA A 31 -5.15 2.27 21.34
N ASP A 32 -5.72 1.18 20.81
CA ASP A 32 -5.33 -0.21 21.09
C ASP A 32 -4.14 -0.69 20.21
N GLY A 33 -3.57 0.22 19.43
CA GLY A 33 -2.46 -0.03 18.51
C GLY A 33 -2.85 -0.74 17.22
N THR A 34 -4.15 -0.98 16.96
CA THR A 34 -4.59 -1.48 15.65
C THR A 34 -4.49 -0.38 14.60
N VAL A 35 -4.20 -0.77 13.36
CA VAL A 35 -4.02 0.13 12.22
C VAL A 35 -5.02 -0.24 11.15
N LEU A 36 -5.88 0.70 10.76
CA LEU A 36 -6.75 0.55 9.60
C LEU A 36 -6.18 1.36 8.44
N VAL A 37 -5.92 0.71 7.32
CA VAL A 37 -5.49 1.35 6.08
C VAL A 37 -6.57 1.24 5.01
N SER A 38 -6.91 2.37 4.40
CA SER A 38 -7.73 2.44 3.18
C SER A 38 -6.86 3.00 2.06
N SER A 39 -6.87 2.38 0.88
CA SER A 39 -6.11 2.85 -0.30
C SER A 39 -7.05 3.03 -1.50
N GLY A 40 -6.52 3.42 -2.66
CA GLY A 40 -7.32 3.75 -3.84
C GLY A 40 -7.49 2.64 -4.92
N GLY A 41 -6.53 1.74 -5.16
CA GLY A 41 -6.68 0.60 -6.12
C GLY A 41 -7.48 -0.66 -5.70
N SER A 42 -8.48 -1.10 -6.45
CA SER A 42 -9.33 -2.25 -6.12
C SER A 42 -8.60 -3.60 -6.06
N GLU A 43 -9.00 -4.45 -5.12
CA GLU A 43 -8.58 -5.85 -5.06
C GLU A 43 -9.42 -6.67 -6.04
N VAL A 44 -8.75 -7.37 -6.95
CA VAL A 44 -9.36 -8.25 -7.96
C VAL A 44 -8.69 -9.63 -8.01
N GLY A 45 -7.90 -9.97 -6.97
CA GLY A 45 -7.19 -11.25 -6.83
C GLY A 45 -5.69 -11.17 -7.04
N GLN A 46 -5.14 -9.97 -7.29
CA GLN A 46 -3.71 -9.74 -7.47
C GLN A 46 -2.94 -9.63 -6.14
N GLY A 47 -3.63 -9.56 -5.00
CA GLY A 47 -3.01 -9.44 -3.68
C GLY A 47 -2.55 -8.03 -3.33
N LEU A 48 -3.24 -7.01 -3.86
CA LEU A 48 -2.97 -5.60 -3.57
C LEU A 48 -3.12 -5.30 -2.08
N SER A 49 -4.19 -5.82 -1.46
CA SER A 49 -4.51 -5.57 -0.05
C SER A 49 -3.41 -6.14 0.86
N THR A 50 -2.98 -7.37 0.58
CA THR A 50 -1.86 -8.02 1.29
C THR A 50 -0.59 -7.20 1.19
N LYS A 51 -0.24 -6.75 -0.03
CA LYS A 51 0.96 -5.92 -0.25
C LYS A 51 0.89 -4.60 0.54
N VAL A 52 -0.25 -3.91 0.50
CA VAL A 52 -0.44 -2.66 1.26
C VAL A 52 -0.29 -2.89 2.77
N ALA A 53 -0.90 -3.95 3.31
CA ALA A 53 -0.79 -4.29 4.73
C ALA A 53 0.66 -4.56 5.15
N LEU A 54 1.40 -5.34 4.36
CA LEU A 54 2.82 -5.62 4.60
C LEU A 54 3.65 -4.33 4.59
N CYS A 55 3.45 -3.46 3.61
CA CYS A 55 4.16 -2.18 3.52
C CYS A 55 3.85 -1.25 4.70
N VAL A 56 2.61 -1.22 5.19
CA VAL A 56 2.21 -0.41 6.35
C VAL A 56 2.80 -0.98 7.64
N ALA A 57 2.77 -2.30 7.82
CA ALA A 57 3.35 -2.97 8.98
C ALA A 57 4.85 -2.66 9.09
N GLU A 58 5.58 -2.81 7.98
CA GLU A 58 7.01 -2.49 7.88
C GLU A 58 7.27 -0.99 8.14
N ALA A 59 6.50 -0.11 7.50
CA ALA A 59 6.70 1.33 7.63
C ALA A 59 6.46 1.86 9.04
N LEU A 60 5.53 1.26 9.80
CA LEU A 60 5.24 1.66 11.19
C LEU A 60 6.08 0.87 12.22
N GLY A 61 6.68 -0.24 11.81
CA GLY A 61 7.29 -1.22 12.72
C GLY A 61 6.25 -1.90 13.62
N ALA A 62 5.06 -2.16 13.08
CA ALA A 62 3.93 -2.78 13.80
C ALA A 62 3.81 -4.27 13.41
N PRO A 63 3.31 -5.13 14.32
CA PRO A 63 2.96 -6.52 13.97
C PRO A 63 1.94 -6.53 12.81
N PHE A 64 2.13 -7.43 11.85
CA PHE A 64 1.26 -7.54 10.68
C PHE A 64 -0.20 -7.78 11.06
N GLU A 65 -0.44 -8.56 12.12
CA GLU A 65 -1.76 -8.93 12.64
C GLU A 65 -2.54 -7.72 13.18
N LYS A 66 -1.85 -6.62 13.49
CA LYS A 66 -2.46 -5.36 13.93
C LYS A 66 -2.87 -4.47 12.75
N VAL A 67 -2.48 -4.80 11.52
CA VAL A 67 -2.79 -4.01 10.32
C VAL A 67 -3.96 -4.64 9.57
N GLN A 68 -5.05 -3.88 9.45
CA GLN A 68 -6.25 -4.27 8.72
C GLN A 68 -6.45 -3.36 7.51
N VAL A 69 -6.81 -3.95 6.38
CA VAL A 69 -7.15 -3.21 5.15
C VAL A 69 -8.66 -3.04 5.09
N GLY A 70 -9.10 -1.79 5.05
CA GLY A 70 -10.51 -1.44 4.94
C GLY A 70 -11.06 -1.57 3.52
N PRO A 71 -12.39 -1.50 3.36
CA PRO A 71 -13.03 -1.47 2.06
C PRO A 71 -12.61 -0.24 1.25
N ARG A 72 -12.82 -0.31 -0.07
CA ARG A 72 -12.44 0.75 -0.99
C ARG A 72 -13.60 1.69 -1.24
N GLU A 73 -13.48 2.87 -0.64
CA GLU A 73 -14.56 3.84 -0.54
C GLU A 73 -14.05 5.22 -0.93
N THR A 74 -14.75 5.85 -1.86
CA THR A 74 -14.41 7.19 -2.37
C THR A 74 -14.59 8.28 -1.32
N SER A 75 -15.37 8.03 -0.27
CA SER A 75 -15.49 8.91 0.90
C SER A 75 -14.22 8.96 1.75
N LYS A 76 -13.37 7.93 1.72
CA LYS A 76 -12.10 7.85 2.46
C LYS A 76 -10.90 8.24 1.61
N VAL A 77 -10.89 7.78 0.36
CA VAL A 77 -9.80 8.03 -0.60
C VAL A 77 -10.42 8.46 -1.94
N PRO A 78 -10.62 9.77 -2.15
CA PRO A 78 -11.14 10.29 -3.42
C PRO A 78 -10.06 10.28 -4.52
N ASP A 79 -10.48 10.54 -5.76
CA ASP A 79 -9.64 10.85 -6.93
C ASP A 79 -8.52 9.84 -7.25
N ASN A 80 -8.77 8.56 -6.95
CA ASN A 80 -7.86 7.49 -7.30
C ASN A 80 -8.06 7.01 -8.76
N THR A 81 -6.95 6.67 -9.44
CA THR A 81 -6.96 6.13 -10.81
C THR A 81 -7.46 4.68 -10.84
N CYS A 82 -8.05 4.23 -11.96
CA CYS A 82 -8.47 2.83 -12.11
C CYS A 82 -7.37 1.80 -11.78
N THR A 83 -7.79 0.59 -11.41
CA THR A 83 -6.88 -0.53 -11.18
C THR A 83 -6.49 -1.16 -12.50
N GLY A 84 -5.22 -1.08 -12.87
CA GLY A 84 -4.71 -1.49 -14.18
C GLY A 84 -3.26 -1.09 -14.41
N GLY A 85 -2.76 -1.38 -15.61
CA GLY A 85 -1.42 -0.98 -16.06
C GLY A 85 -0.26 -1.63 -15.30
N SER A 86 -0.52 -2.66 -14.50
CA SER A 86 0.44 -3.33 -13.62
C SER A 86 1.11 -2.43 -12.56
N GLY A 87 0.68 -1.16 -12.43
CA GLY A 87 1.27 -0.18 -11.50
C GLY A 87 0.46 0.05 -10.23
N THR A 88 -0.81 -0.36 -10.19
CA THR A 88 -1.73 0.01 -9.10
C THR A 88 -1.25 -0.42 -7.71
N SER A 89 -0.68 -1.62 -7.60
CA SER A 89 -0.16 -2.16 -6.34
C SER A 89 1.00 -1.30 -5.80
N GLU A 90 1.88 -0.84 -6.69
CA GLU A 90 3.00 0.04 -6.34
C GLU A 90 2.49 1.41 -5.88
N CYS A 91 1.59 2.04 -6.64
CA CYS A 91 1.03 3.34 -6.28
C CYS A 91 0.28 3.30 -4.94
N SER A 92 -0.54 2.26 -4.73
CA SER A 92 -1.32 2.10 -3.50
C SER A 92 -0.43 1.86 -2.28
N ALA A 93 0.59 1.01 -2.40
CA ALA A 93 1.55 0.75 -1.34
C ALA A 93 2.38 2.00 -1.03
N GLN A 94 2.86 2.70 -2.07
CA GLN A 94 3.63 3.93 -1.91
C GLN A 94 2.82 5.03 -1.22
N ALA A 95 1.54 5.21 -1.59
CA ALA A 95 0.65 6.15 -0.93
C ALA A 95 0.49 5.83 0.56
N ALA A 96 0.33 4.56 0.91
CA ALA A 96 0.23 4.12 2.30
C ALA A 96 1.53 4.34 3.09
N ILE A 97 2.68 4.06 2.48
CA ILE A 97 4.01 4.34 3.06
C ILE A 97 4.18 5.84 3.31
N LEU A 98 3.78 6.69 2.36
CA LEU A 98 3.84 8.14 2.52
C LEU A 98 2.93 8.63 3.66
N ALA A 99 1.74 8.06 3.83
CA ALA A 99 0.88 8.35 4.97
C ALA A 99 1.55 7.94 6.29
N CYS A 100 2.17 6.75 6.35
CA CYS A 100 2.90 6.29 7.53
C CYS A 100 4.09 7.21 7.86
N LYS A 101 4.86 7.64 6.85
CA LYS A 101 5.98 8.58 7.01
C LYS A 101 5.55 9.93 7.60
N LYS A 102 4.32 10.38 7.32
CA LYS A 102 3.76 11.59 7.97
C LYS A 102 3.39 11.34 9.44
N LEU A 103 2.98 10.12 9.80
CA LEU A 103 2.61 9.76 11.17
C LEU A 103 3.83 9.50 12.07
N LEU A 104 4.91 8.91 11.54
CA LEU A 104 6.08 8.50 12.33
C LEU A 104 6.67 9.61 13.22
N PRO A 105 6.93 10.84 12.72
CA PRO A 105 7.46 11.93 13.57
C PRO A 105 6.52 12.30 14.72
N LEU A 106 5.21 12.17 14.51
CA LEU A 106 4.19 12.44 15.53
C LEU A 106 4.14 11.35 16.61
N LEU A 107 4.54 10.13 16.27
CA LEU A 107 4.60 9.00 17.21
C LEU A 107 5.92 8.94 17.96
N GLU A 108 7.01 9.43 17.36
CA GLU A 108 8.36 9.36 17.94
C GLU A 108 8.46 10.05 19.31
N LYS A 109 7.75 11.16 19.50
CA LYS A 109 7.63 11.86 20.80
C LYS A 109 7.07 10.98 21.91
N TYR A 110 6.34 9.92 21.58
CA TYR A 110 5.76 8.98 22.54
C TYR A 110 6.55 7.68 22.65
N ARG A 111 7.33 7.29 21.63
CA ARG A 111 8.20 6.09 21.66
C ARG A 111 9.37 6.26 22.62
N THR A 112 9.95 7.45 22.69
CA THR A 112 11.10 7.77 23.56
C THR A 112 10.70 8.23 24.97
N GLY A 113 9.40 8.51 25.18
CA GLY A 113 8.84 9.08 26.42
C GLY A 113 8.41 8.07 27.49
N GLY A 114 8.62 6.76 27.30
CA GLY A 114 8.31 5.71 28.29
C GLY A 114 9.12 5.76 29.60
N LYS A 115 10.03 6.72 29.76
CA LYS A 115 10.63 7.11 31.06
C LYS A 115 10.21 8.53 31.42
N LYS A 116 9.00 8.67 31.95
CA LYS A 116 8.60 9.65 33.00
C LYS A 116 7.08 9.81 32.96
N ARG A 117 6.39 8.99 33.73
CA ARG A 117 5.34 9.41 34.65
C ARG A 117 5.35 8.46 35.82
#